data_AF-A0A0R3VZK4-F1
#
_entry.id   AF-A0A0R3VZK4-F1
#
_cell.length_a   1.000
_cell.length_b   1.000
_cell.length_c   1.000
_cell.angle_alpha   90.00
_cell.angle_beta   90.00
_cell.angle_gamma   90.00
#
_symmetry.space_group_name_H-M   'P 1'
#
loop_
_entity.id
_entity.type
_entity.pdbx_description
1 polymer ?
#
loop_
_entity_poly.entity_id
_entity_poly.type
_entity_poly.pdbx_seq_one_letter_code
_entity_poly.pdbx_strand_id
1 'polypeptide(L)'
;MRVRLVRRKSTRSRDFFLLQTLEIGEGAEAKLLQWINRTMAHGWAKLREANTQPNVSTLTHLPCPKVKNFHEDLASGLALAAVIASQAPFTVAEVLSEINLDPKSPQLLFHNAVQVVKALELMQLDVDLTPGDIFHPNALHMTLALSRLYRLLPEYKIQSTISFKEFLPSTSPKRIFFWYPGKVIFHEAQQWYFDSLVRPLG
;
A
#
# COMPACT_ATOMS: atom_id res chain seq x y z
N MET A 1 28.36 37.25 -6.16
CA MET A 1 26.88 37.36 -6.11
C MET A 1 26.37 36.44 -5.01
N ARG A 2 25.87 36.99 -3.89
CA ARG A 2 25.36 36.24 -2.73
C ARG A 2 23.87 35.98 -2.91
N VAL A 3 23.45 34.71 -2.94
CA VAL A 3 22.03 34.34 -2.84
C VAL A 3 21.77 33.85 -1.41
N ARG A 4 21.06 34.67 -0.64
CA ARG A 4 20.44 34.31 0.63
C ARG A 4 19.17 33.52 0.31
N LEU A 5 19.10 32.26 0.74
CA LEU A 5 17.84 31.51 0.75
C LEU A 5 17.41 31.30 2.21
N VAL A 6 16.29 31.95 2.52
CA VAL A 6 15.63 32.00 3.82
C VAL A 6 15.04 30.63 4.14
N ARG A 7 15.41 30.07 5.30
CA ARG A 7 14.72 28.93 5.90
C ARG A 7 13.22 29.22 6.01
N ARG A 8 12.38 28.53 5.25
CA ARG A 8 11.02 28.26 5.73
C ARG A 8 11.15 27.26 6.86
N LYS A 9 10.93 27.73 8.10
CA LYS A 9 10.82 26.89 9.29
C LYS A 9 9.77 25.81 9.01
N SER A 10 10.23 24.58 8.83
CA SER A 10 9.37 23.41 8.86
C SER A 10 8.75 23.32 10.25
N THR A 11 7.42 23.35 10.29
CA THR A 11 6.60 23.26 11.48
C THR A 11 6.67 21.84 12.06
N ARG A 12 7.79 21.54 12.73
CA ARG A 12 8.01 20.35 13.58
C ARG A 12 7.00 20.21 14.73
N SER A 13 6.09 21.19 14.89
CA SER A 13 5.05 21.24 15.90
C SER A 13 3.76 20.52 15.48
N ARG A 14 3.46 20.42 14.17
CA ARG A 14 2.21 19.79 13.69
C ARG A 14 2.25 18.27 13.77
N ASP A 15 3.42 17.66 13.52
CA ASP A 15 3.57 16.21 13.53
C ASP A 15 3.50 15.64 14.96
N PHE A 16 3.97 16.41 15.96
CA PHE A 16 3.81 16.06 17.37
C PHE A 16 2.36 16.20 17.85
N PHE A 17 1.63 17.21 17.34
CA PHE A 17 0.21 17.39 17.63
C PHE A 17 -0.66 16.29 17.01
N LEU A 18 -0.25 15.72 15.87
CA LEU A 18 -0.92 14.57 15.25
C LEU A 18 -0.74 13.27 16.04
N LEU A 19 0.42 13.09 16.68
CA LEU A 19 0.65 11.96 17.60
C LEU A 19 -0.15 12.12 18.90
N GLN A 20 -0.34 13.35 19.40
CA GLN A 20 -1.23 13.62 20.54
C GLN A 20 -2.73 13.52 20.20
N THR A 21 -3.14 13.80 18.95
CA THR A 21 -4.56 13.71 18.54
C THR A 21 -5.03 12.30 18.18
N LEU A 22 -4.16 11.29 18.32
CA LEU A 22 -4.53 9.88 18.36
C LEU A 22 -4.86 9.40 19.79
N GLU A 23 -4.86 10.30 20.77
CA GLU A 23 -5.58 10.06 22.02
C GLU A 23 -7.06 9.79 21.68
N ILE A 24 -7.48 8.60 22.08
CA ILE A 24 -8.72 7.94 21.73
C ILE A 24 -9.89 8.80 22.24
N GLY A 25 -10.42 9.66 21.37
CA GLY A 25 -11.55 10.54 21.62
C GLY A 25 -12.11 11.06 20.30
N GLU A 26 -13.43 11.22 20.22
CA GLU A 26 -14.25 11.55 19.04
C GLU A 26 -13.53 12.42 17.98
N GLY A 27 -12.83 11.81 17.02
CA GLY A 27 -12.11 12.57 15.99
C GLY A 27 -11.04 11.82 15.21
N ALA A 28 -10.31 10.89 15.82
CA ALA A 28 -9.26 10.12 15.13
C ALA A 28 -9.84 8.99 14.25
N GLU A 29 -10.74 8.19 14.82
CA GLU A 29 -11.45 7.13 14.10
C GLU A 29 -12.24 7.68 12.90
N ALA A 30 -12.98 8.78 13.09
CA ALA A 30 -13.73 9.42 12.01
C ALA A 30 -12.80 9.89 10.86
N LYS A 31 -11.61 10.41 11.19
CA LYS A 31 -10.61 10.79 10.17
C LYS A 31 -10.06 9.57 9.44
N LEU A 32 -9.78 8.48 10.16
CA LEU A 32 -9.32 7.22 9.57
C LEU A 32 -10.40 6.60 8.67
N LEU A 33 -11.66 6.60 9.10
CA LEU A 33 -12.82 6.17 8.30
C LEU A 33 -12.96 7.04 7.05
N GLN A 34 -12.82 8.36 7.18
CA GLN A 34 -12.88 9.26 6.03
C GLN A 34 -11.71 9.04 5.08
N TRP A 35 -10.51 8.77 5.60
CA TRP A 35 -9.32 8.48 4.82
C TRP A 35 -9.48 7.17 4.05
N ILE A 36 -9.77 6.06 4.73
CA ILE A 36 -9.89 4.74 4.09
C ILE A 36 -10.93 4.75 2.98
N ASN A 37 -12.13 5.30 3.24
CA ASN A 37 -13.20 5.38 2.24
C ASN A 37 -12.84 6.24 1.02
N ARG A 38 -12.09 7.33 1.21
CA ARG A 38 -11.62 8.16 0.08
C ARG A 38 -10.53 7.44 -0.71
N THR A 39 -9.54 6.86 -0.03
CA THR A 39 -8.40 6.23 -0.69
C THR A 39 -8.80 4.94 -1.40
N MET A 40 -9.63 4.11 -0.79
CA MET A 40 -10.08 2.85 -1.40
C MET A 40 -10.88 3.08 -2.69
N ALA A 41 -11.63 4.18 -2.82
CA ALA A 41 -12.37 4.47 -4.04
C ALA A 41 -11.46 4.55 -5.28
N HIS A 42 -10.26 5.12 -5.13
CA HIS A 42 -9.27 5.21 -6.21
C HIS A 42 -8.61 3.86 -6.52
N GLY A 43 -8.30 3.05 -5.51
CA GLY A 43 -7.69 1.74 -5.73
C GLY A 43 -8.67 0.66 -6.16
N TRP A 44 -9.95 0.78 -5.80
CA TRP A 44 -11.00 -0.15 -6.19
C TRP A 44 -11.15 -0.27 -7.70
N ALA A 45 -11.06 0.85 -8.42
CA ALA A 45 -11.08 0.85 -9.89
C ALA A 45 -9.95 -0.01 -10.48
N LYS A 46 -8.74 0.07 -9.92
CA LYS A 46 -7.58 -0.70 -10.37
C LYS A 46 -7.71 -2.19 -10.06
N LEU A 47 -8.22 -2.52 -8.87
CA LEU A 47 -8.49 -3.92 -8.52
C LEU A 47 -9.55 -4.53 -9.44
N ARG A 48 -10.61 -3.79 -9.75
CA ARG A 48 -11.63 -4.23 -10.70
C ARG A 48 -11.06 -4.48 -12.08
N GLU A 49 -10.29 -3.55 -12.61
CA GLU A 49 -9.65 -3.69 -13.91
C GLU A 49 -8.74 -4.93 -13.97
N ALA A 50 -7.92 -5.15 -12.94
CA ALA A 50 -6.97 -6.25 -12.91
C ALA A 50 -7.60 -7.64 -12.66
N ASN A 51 -8.75 -7.71 -11.97
CA ASN A 51 -9.35 -8.97 -11.53
C ASN A 51 -10.70 -9.29 -12.21
N THR A 52 -11.22 -8.40 -13.07
CA THR A 52 -12.42 -8.70 -13.86
C THR A 52 -12.03 -9.48 -15.11
N GLN A 53 -12.47 -10.73 -15.21
CA GLN A 53 -12.29 -11.49 -16.45
C GLN A 53 -13.21 -10.93 -17.57
N PRO A 54 -12.79 -10.96 -18.86
CA PRO A 54 -13.54 -10.39 -19.97
C PRO A 54 -14.94 -10.97 -20.21
N ASN A 55 -15.25 -12.13 -19.60
CA ASN A 55 -16.38 -12.99 -19.90
C ASN A 55 -17.43 -13.09 -18.78
N VAL A 56 -17.30 -12.31 -17.68
CA VAL A 56 -18.19 -12.42 -16.52
C VAL A 56 -18.94 -11.10 -16.29
N SER A 57 -20.14 -11.01 -16.85
CA SER A 57 -21.05 -9.84 -16.76
C SER A 57 -21.51 -9.49 -15.34
N THR A 58 -21.29 -10.36 -14.35
CA THR A 58 -21.67 -10.14 -12.95
C THR A 58 -20.66 -9.29 -12.17
N LEU A 59 -19.38 -9.22 -12.58
CA LEU A 59 -18.33 -8.40 -11.94
C LEU A 59 -18.44 -6.90 -12.30
N THR A 60 -19.19 -6.58 -13.34
CA THR A 60 -19.41 -5.21 -13.85
C THR A 60 -20.18 -4.30 -12.88
N HIS A 61 -20.81 -4.85 -11.83
CA HIS A 61 -21.62 -4.08 -10.87
C HIS A 61 -21.17 -4.17 -9.41
N LEU A 62 -19.98 -4.71 -9.10
CA LEU A 62 -19.54 -4.74 -7.70
C LEU A 62 -19.25 -3.32 -7.18
N PRO A 63 -20.01 -2.82 -6.19
CA PRO A 63 -19.79 -1.51 -5.63
C PRO A 63 -18.47 -1.51 -4.83
N CYS A 64 -17.82 -0.34 -4.77
CA CYS A 64 -16.73 -0.14 -3.83
C CYS A 64 -17.24 -0.45 -2.41
N PRO A 65 -16.56 -1.28 -1.61
CA PRO A 65 -16.97 -1.51 -0.24
C PRO A 65 -17.05 -0.18 0.54
N LYS A 66 -17.80 -0.14 1.63
CA LYS A 66 -17.88 1.05 2.48
C LYS A 66 -17.50 0.64 3.89
N VAL A 67 -16.48 1.29 4.42
CA VAL A 67 -15.99 1.01 5.77
C VAL A 67 -16.68 1.95 6.75
N LYS A 68 -17.47 1.39 7.66
CA LYS A 68 -18.13 2.07 8.76
C LYS A 68 -17.50 1.70 10.10
N ASN A 69 -16.84 0.54 10.18
CA ASN A 69 -16.13 0.06 11.35
C ASN A 69 -14.78 -0.59 10.99
N PHE A 70 -13.89 -0.78 11.96
CA PHE A 70 -12.57 -1.40 11.74
C PHE A 70 -12.51 -2.89 12.11
N HIS A 71 -13.65 -3.58 12.13
CA HIS A 71 -13.71 -5.02 12.33
C HIS A 71 -14.36 -5.67 11.12
N GLU A 72 -15.67 -5.90 11.15
CA GLU A 72 -16.43 -6.60 10.10
C GLU A 72 -16.16 -6.05 8.69
N ASP A 73 -16.11 -4.73 8.53
CA ASP A 73 -15.95 -4.13 7.20
C ASP A 73 -14.54 -4.32 6.62
N LEU A 74 -13.54 -4.66 7.45
CA LEU A 74 -12.17 -4.96 7.01
C LEU A 74 -11.92 -6.45 6.80
N ALA A 75 -12.80 -7.32 7.33
CA ALA A 75 -12.60 -8.77 7.36
C ALA A 75 -12.44 -9.40 5.96
N SER A 76 -13.01 -8.77 4.94
CA SER A 76 -12.91 -9.23 3.55
C SER A 76 -11.54 -9.00 2.90
N GLY A 77 -10.66 -8.19 3.54
CA GLY A 77 -9.39 -7.74 2.98
C GLY A 77 -9.51 -6.74 1.82
N LEU A 78 -10.70 -6.57 1.22
CA LEU A 78 -10.91 -5.74 0.04
C LEU A 78 -10.64 -4.26 0.28
N ALA A 79 -11.06 -3.74 1.43
CA ALA A 79 -10.81 -2.33 1.78
C ALA A 79 -9.31 -2.03 1.92
N LEU A 80 -8.56 -2.94 2.56
CA LEU A 80 -7.11 -2.83 2.73
C LEU A 80 -6.39 -2.95 1.38
N ALA A 81 -6.75 -3.96 0.59
CA ALA A 81 -6.19 -4.13 -0.75
C ALA A 81 -6.43 -2.91 -1.63
N ALA A 82 -7.62 -2.32 -1.57
CA ALA A 82 -7.93 -1.12 -2.34
C ALA A 82 -7.11 0.09 -1.87
N VAL A 83 -6.90 0.26 -0.57
CA VAL A 83 -5.98 1.31 -0.07
C VAL A 83 -4.56 1.11 -0.59
N ILE A 84 -4.05 -0.12 -0.50
CA ILE A 84 -2.72 -0.48 -0.99
C ILE A 84 -2.61 -0.25 -2.50
N ALA A 85 -3.56 -0.74 -3.30
CA ALA A 85 -3.60 -0.52 -4.75
C ALA A 85 -3.69 0.96 -5.16
N SER A 86 -4.32 1.80 -4.33
CA SER A 86 -4.36 3.24 -4.57
C SER A 86 -2.97 3.87 -4.42
N GLN A 87 -2.27 3.58 -3.32
CA GLN A 87 -1.02 4.23 -2.92
C GLN A 87 0.22 3.58 -3.54
N ALA A 88 0.12 2.29 -3.82
CA ALA A 88 1.19 1.41 -4.29
C ALA A 88 0.70 0.58 -5.50
N PRO A 89 0.46 1.20 -6.67
CA PRO A 89 -0.27 0.57 -7.77
C PRO A 89 0.44 -0.65 -8.38
N PHE A 90 1.76 -0.73 -8.24
CA PHE A 90 2.53 -1.87 -8.70
C PHE A 90 2.14 -3.19 -8.01
N THR A 91 1.68 -3.14 -6.75
CA THR A 91 1.21 -4.33 -6.02
C THR A 91 0.05 -5.02 -6.72
N VAL A 92 -0.70 -4.28 -7.54
CA VAL A 92 -1.78 -4.84 -8.37
C VAL A 92 -1.26 -5.87 -9.36
N ALA A 93 -0.14 -5.59 -10.02
CA ALA A 93 0.42 -6.50 -11.01
C ALA A 93 1.16 -7.69 -10.38
N GLU A 94 1.69 -7.53 -9.16
CA GLU A 94 2.54 -8.54 -8.52
C GLU A 94 1.74 -9.53 -7.65
N VAL A 95 0.72 -9.05 -6.92
CA VAL A 95 0.00 -9.87 -5.93
C VAL A 95 -1.51 -9.60 -5.89
N LEU A 96 -1.98 -8.35 -6.03
CA LEU A 96 -3.40 -8.03 -5.88
C LEU A 96 -4.25 -8.32 -7.14
N SER A 97 -3.65 -8.84 -8.22
CA SER A 97 -4.36 -9.41 -9.39
C SER A 97 -4.95 -10.80 -9.13
N GLU A 98 -4.71 -11.35 -7.94
CA GLU A 98 -5.33 -12.60 -7.49
C GLU A 98 -6.45 -12.38 -6.47
N ILE A 99 -6.81 -11.13 -6.17
CA ILE A 99 -7.81 -10.86 -5.13
C ILE A 99 -9.21 -11.24 -5.62
N ASN A 100 -9.98 -11.91 -4.77
CA ASN A 100 -11.37 -12.23 -5.08
C ASN A 100 -12.25 -11.02 -4.72
N LEU A 101 -12.85 -10.39 -5.73
CA LEU A 101 -13.68 -9.18 -5.56
C LEU A 101 -15.07 -9.46 -4.94
N ASP A 102 -15.53 -10.71 -4.92
CA ASP A 102 -16.83 -11.15 -4.37
C ASP A 102 -16.64 -12.39 -3.47
N PRO A 103 -15.90 -12.27 -2.34
CA PRO A 103 -15.53 -13.41 -1.52
C PRO A 103 -16.73 -13.91 -0.73
N LYS A 104 -17.41 -14.95 -1.25
CA LYS A 104 -18.62 -15.54 -0.64
C LYS A 104 -18.35 -16.65 0.36
N SER A 105 -17.12 -17.16 0.42
CA SER A 105 -16.74 -18.25 1.32
C SER A 105 -15.62 -17.83 2.28
N PRO A 106 -15.53 -18.44 3.47
CA PRO A 106 -14.43 -18.22 4.42
C PRO A 106 -13.04 -18.40 3.78
N GLN A 107 -12.90 -19.35 2.87
CA GLN A 107 -11.64 -19.62 2.17
C GLN A 107 -11.24 -18.46 1.25
N LEU A 108 -12.21 -17.84 0.56
CA LEU A 108 -11.96 -16.68 -0.30
C LEU A 108 -11.67 -15.42 0.51
N LEU A 109 -12.33 -15.25 1.66
CA LEU A 109 -12.01 -14.16 2.61
C LEU A 109 -10.58 -14.31 3.14
N PHE A 110 -10.19 -15.51 3.58
CA PHE A 110 -8.83 -15.78 4.05
C PHE A 110 -7.79 -15.65 2.93
N HIS A 111 -8.10 -16.09 1.70
CA HIS A 111 -7.25 -15.86 0.52
C HIS A 111 -6.98 -14.38 0.30
N ASN A 112 -8.01 -13.53 0.36
CA ASN A 112 -7.83 -12.08 0.23
C ASN A 112 -6.93 -11.52 1.34
N ALA A 113 -7.09 -11.98 2.59
CA ALA A 113 -6.22 -11.61 3.70
C ALA A 113 -4.75 -11.96 3.43
N VAL A 114 -4.47 -13.15 2.87
CA VAL A 114 -3.13 -13.56 2.45
C VAL A 114 -2.56 -12.63 1.38
N GLN A 115 -3.35 -12.25 0.37
CA GLN A 115 -2.87 -11.33 -0.67
C GLN A 115 -2.58 -9.93 -0.14
N VAL A 116 -3.35 -9.44 0.82
CA VAL A 116 -3.08 -8.17 1.51
C VAL A 116 -1.75 -8.22 2.25
N VAL A 117 -1.51 -9.27 3.05
CA VAL A 117 -0.25 -9.41 3.80
C VAL A 117 0.95 -9.53 2.86
N LYS A 118 0.85 -10.34 1.80
CA LYS A 118 1.90 -10.40 0.76
C LYS A 118 2.21 -9.03 0.15
N ALA A 119 1.20 -8.19 -0.06
CA ALA A 119 1.40 -6.84 -0.58
C ALA A 119 2.13 -5.93 0.44
N LEU A 120 1.81 -6.05 1.73
CA LEU A 120 2.51 -5.32 2.80
C LEU A 120 3.98 -5.76 2.92
N GLU A 121 4.24 -7.08 2.84
CA GLU A 121 5.58 -7.66 2.84
C GLU A 121 6.39 -7.23 1.61
N LEU A 122 5.78 -7.23 0.43
CA LEU A 122 6.40 -6.75 -0.82
C LEU A 122 6.83 -5.28 -0.72
N MET A 123 6.04 -4.47 -0.03
CA MET A 123 6.34 -3.07 0.26
C MET A 123 7.32 -2.88 1.43
N GLN A 124 7.67 -3.96 2.15
CA GLN A 124 8.45 -3.94 3.39
C GLN A 124 7.87 -2.97 4.43
N LEU A 125 6.54 -2.90 4.52
CA LEU A 125 5.88 -2.11 5.54
C LEU A 125 5.84 -2.88 6.85
N ASP A 126 6.37 -2.27 7.91
CA ASP A 126 6.25 -2.76 9.29
C ASP A 126 4.85 -2.45 9.84
N VAL A 127 3.87 -3.18 9.33
CA VAL A 127 2.48 -3.21 9.79
C VAL A 127 2.26 -4.64 10.25
N ASP A 128 2.42 -4.87 11.55
CA ASP A 128 2.25 -6.15 12.23
C ASP A 128 0.82 -6.68 12.00
N LEU A 129 0.59 -7.35 10.88
CA LEU A 129 -0.69 -7.92 10.47
C LEU A 129 -0.44 -9.29 9.85
N THR A 130 -1.08 -10.30 10.41
CA THR A 130 -1.15 -11.63 9.80
C THR A 130 -2.46 -11.80 9.02
N PRO A 131 -2.55 -12.80 8.13
CA PRO A 131 -3.82 -13.11 7.46
C PRO A 131 -4.94 -13.46 8.45
N GLY A 132 -4.59 -14.06 9.60
CA GLY A 132 -5.52 -14.37 10.67
C GLY A 132 -6.09 -13.12 11.33
N ASP A 133 -5.27 -12.08 11.54
CA ASP A 133 -5.72 -10.80 12.09
C ASP A 133 -6.71 -10.10 11.16
N ILE A 134 -6.52 -10.19 9.84
CA ILE A 134 -7.46 -9.61 8.88
C ILE A 134 -8.74 -10.43 8.83
N PHE A 135 -8.65 -11.77 8.80
CA PHE A 135 -9.82 -12.65 8.70
C PHE A 135 -10.68 -12.65 9.99
N HIS A 136 -10.06 -12.43 11.15
CA HIS A 136 -10.72 -12.29 12.44
C HIS A 136 -10.32 -10.96 13.11
N PRO A 137 -10.85 -9.84 12.59
CA PRO A 137 -10.34 -8.52 12.93
C PRO A 137 -10.73 -8.11 14.34
N ASN A 138 -9.71 -7.85 15.15
CA ASN A 138 -9.84 -7.13 16.40
C ASN A 138 -9.85 -5.62 16.11
N ALA A 139 -10.92 -4.92 16.49
CA ALA A 139 -11.10 -3.50 16.17
C ALA A 139 -9.92 -2.61 16.63
N LEU A 140 -9.35 -2.87 17.81
CA LEU A 140 -8.20 -2.11 18.31
C LEU A 140 -6.95 -2.39 17.46
N HIS A 141 -6.66 -3.66 17.20
CA HIS A 141 -5.51 -4.06 16.40
C HIS A 141 -5.58 -3.47 14.98
N MET A 142 -6.74 -3.58 14.33
CA MET A 142 -6.97 -3.02 13.00
C MET A 142 -6.89 -1.49 12.98
N THR A 143 -7.33 -0.81 14.04
CA THR A 143 -7.19 0.65 14.18
C THR A 143 -5.72 1.05 14.22
N LEU A 144 -4.89 0.33 14.98
CA LEU A 144 -3.45 0.59 15.06
C LEU A 144 -2.77 0.33 13.71
N ALA A 145 -3.11 -0.76 13.04
CA ALA A 145 -2.59 -1.09 11.71
C ALA A 145 -3.00 -0.04 10.66
N LEU A 146 -4.26 0.39 10.63
CA LEU A 146 -4.72 1.46 9.75
C LEU A 146 -4.04 2.80 10.05
N SER A 147 -3.81 3.11 11.32
CA SER A 147 -3.05 4.30 11.73
C SER A 147 -1.60 4.26 11.26
N ARG A 148 -0.98 3.08 11.22
CA ARG A 148 0.35 2.87 10.63
C ARG A 148 0.31 3.08 9.13
N LEU A 149 -0.63 2.46 8.43
CA LEU A 149 -0.80 2.62 6.98
C LEU A 149 -1.08 4.08 6.59
N TYR A 150 -1.91 4.78 7.36
CA TYR A 150 -2.20 6.21 7.17
C TYR A 150 -0.95 7.09 7.25
N ARG A 151 -0.02 6.76 8.16
CA ARG A 151 1.25 7.51 8.29
C ARG A 151 2.25 7.12 7.22
N LEU A 152 2.37 5.82 6.95
CA LEU A 152 3.36 5.29 6.03
C LEU A 152 2.99 5.67 4.60
N LEU A 153 1.83 5.25 4.10
CA LEU A 153 1.49 5.28 2.66
C LEU A 153 1.59 6.66 1.97
N PRO A 154 1.15 7.79 2.56
CA PRO A 154 1.30 9.11 1.94
C PRO A 154 2.76 9.56 1.74
N GLU A 155 3.71 8.96 2.46
CA GLU A 155 5.14 9.22 2.31
C GLU A 155 5.77 8.38 1.17
N TYR A 156 5.07 7.38 0.63
CA TYR A 156 5.57 6.53 -0.46
C TYR A 156 5.17 7.11 -1.81
N LYS A 157 6.15 7.69 -2.51
CA LYS A 157 6.01 8.02 -3.93
C LYS A 157 6.95 7.15 -4.74
N ILE A 158 6.41 6.37 -5.68
CA ILE A 158 7.22 5.63 -6.66
C ILE A 158 8.01 6.66 -7.48
N GLN A 159 9.33 6.68 -7.33
CA GLN A 159 10.20 7.60 -8.07
C GLN A 159 10.60 7.04 -9.43
N SER A 160 10.79 5.72 -9.53
CA SER A 160 11.10 5.04 -10.79
C SER A 160 10.76 3.55 -10.69
N THR A 161 10.30 2.99 -11.81
CA THR A 161 10.12 1.55 -12.00
C THR A 161 11.15 1.11 -13.03
N ILE A 162 12.09 0.24 -12.65
CA ILE A 162 13.05 -0.34 -13.59
C ILE A 162 12.56 -1.73 -13.96
N SER A 163 12.10 -1.87 -15.20
CA SER A 163 11.77 -3.16 -15.79
C SER A 163 13.00 -3.76 -16.46
N PHE A 164 13.55 -4.84 -15.90
CA PHE A 164 14.60 -5.61 -16.55
C PHE A 164 13.96 -6.47 -17.64
N LYS A 165 13.88 -5.92 -18.86
CA LYS A 165 13.70 -6.73 -20.06
C LYS A 165 15.08 -7.06 -20.60
N GLU A 166 15.29 -8.34 -20.84
CA GLU A 166 16.45 -8.94 -21.52
C GLU A 166 17.67 -9.20 -20.63
N PHE A 167 17.78 -10.44 -20.12
CA PHE A 167 19.04 -11.22 -20.24
C PHE A 167 18.92 -12.73 -19.94
N LEU A 168 17.72 -13.31 -19.71
CA LEU A 168 17.59 -14.76 -19.50
C LEU A 168 16.36 -15.33 -20.23
N PRO A 169 16.50 -16.31 -21.15
CA PRO A 169 15.39 -16.87 -21.94
C PRO A 169 14.33 -17.64 -21.14
N SER A 170 14.43 -17.73 -19.81
CA SER A 170 13.62 -18.65 -19.02
C SER A 170 13.24 -18.17 -17.62
N THR A 171 13.47 -16.90 -17.26
CA THR A 171 13.12 -16.39 -15.92
C THR A 171 12.19 -15.20 -16.00
N SER A 172 11.11 -15.28 -15.20
CA SER A 172 10.11 -14.22 -15.04
C SER A 172 10.77 -12.85 -14.83
N PRO A 173 10.23 -11.77 -15.43
CA PRO A 173 10.82 -10.44 -15.30
C PRO A 173 10.93 -10.05 -13.83
N LYS A 174 12.16 -9.86 -13.34
CA LYS A 174 12.38 -9.31 -12.00
C LYS A 174 12.14 -7.80 -12.08
N ARG A 175 11.25 -7.27 -11.24
CA ARG A 175 11.03 -5.83 -11.09
C ARG A 175 11.62 -5.38 -9.77
N ILE A 176 12.42 -4.32 -9.82
CA ILE A 176 12.95 -3.68 -8.61
C ILE A 176 12.22 -2.36 -8.46
N PHE A 177 11.64 -2.17 -7.29
CA PHE A 177 10.95 -0.94 -6.94
C PHE A 177 11.75 -0.17 -5.90
N PHE A 178 11.94 1.12 -6.14
CA PHE A 178 12.62 2.01 -5.21
C PHE A 178 11.60 2.80 -4.39
N TRP A 179 11.59 2.53 -3.08
CA TRP A 179 10.76 3.19 -2.08
C TRP A 179 11.62 4.12 -1.26
N TYR A 180 11.08 5.27 -0.88
CA TYR A 180 11.85 6.21 -0.10
C TYR A 180 10.95 6.97 0.90
N PRO A 181 11.10 6.78 2.24
CA PRO A 181 10.37 7.54 3.25
C PRO A 181 11.03 8.90 3.50
N GLY A 182 10.47 9.98 2.95
CA GLY A 182 10.70 11.37 3.37
C GLY A 182 12.10 12.08 3.49
N LYS A 183 13.31 11.49 3.38
CA LYS A 183 14.64 12.12 3.14
C LYS A 183 15.73 11.38 2.28
N VAL A 184 15.78 11.60 0.96
CA VAL A 184 17.00 11.50 0.12
C VAL A 184 17.89 10.25 0.27
N ILE A 185 17.60 9.17 -0.46
CA ILE A 185 18.61 8.14 -0.83
C ILE A 185 18.37 7.70 -2.28
N PHE A 186 18.38 8.66 -3.23
CA PHE A 186 18.36 8.32 -4.65
C PHE A 186 19.79 8.20 -5.21
N HIS A 187 20.73 8.95 -4.63
CA HIS A 187 22.10 9.01 -5.14
C HIS A 187 22.90 7.73 -4.86
N GLU A 188 22.80 7.15 -3.65
CA GLU A 188 23.60 5.98 -3.27
C GLU A 188 23.19 4.69 -4.01
N ALA A 189 21.90 4.49 -4.27
CA ALA A 189 21.41 3.32 -5.02
C ALA A 189 21.76 3.40 -6.53
N GLN A 190 21.70 4.59 -7.13
CA GLN A 190 22.22 4.80 -8.48
C GLN A 190 23.74 4.61 -8.53
N GLN A 191 24.47 5.16 -7.56
CA GLN A 191 25.93 5.02 -7.49
C GLN A 191 26.34 3.55 -7.39
N TRP A 192 25.72 2.78 -6.47
CA TRP A 192 25.98 1.35 -6.31
C TRP A 192 25.70 0.56 -7.59
N TYR A 193 24.62 0.87 -8.31
CA TYR A 193 24.30 0.22 -9.59
C TYR A 193 25.33 0.52 -10.69
N PHE A 194 25.74 1.78 -10.84
CA PHE A 194 26.80 2.14 -11.79
C PHE A 194 28.15 1.53 -11.40
N ASP A 195 28.50 1.53 -10.11
CA ASP A 195 29.73 0.93 -9.59
C ASP A 195 29.75 -0.60 -9.78
N SER A 196 28.58 -1.25 -9.80
CA SER A 196 28.43 -2.69 -10.05
C SER A 196 28.54 -3.06 -11.53
N LEU A 197 28.21 -2.11 -12.44
CA LEU A 197 28.37 -2.28 -13.88
C LEU A 197 29.78 -1.96 -14.39
N VAL A 198 30.56 -1.19 -13.62
CA VAL A 198 31.92 -0.76 -13.99
C VAL A 198 33.01 -1.73 -13.51
N ARG A 199 32.70 -2.74 -12.68
CA ARG A 199 33.69 -3.79 -12.38
C ARG A 199 33.77 -4.76 -13.57
N PRO A 200 34.88 -4.78 -14.34
CA PRO A 200 35.11 -5.92 -15.22
C PRO A 200 35.35 -7.14 -14.33
N LEU A 201 34.73 -8.26 -14.70
CA LEU A 201 35.09 -9.57 -14.17
C LEU A 201 36.59 -9.78 -14.45
N GLY A 202 37.42 -9.56 -13.43
CA GLY A 202 38.79 -10.04 -13.35
C GLY A 202 38.80 -11.40 -12.67
#